data_AF-A0A945RWK5-F1
#
_entry.id   AF-A0A945RWK5-F1
#
_cell.length_a   1.000
_cell.length_b   1.000
_cell.length_c   1.000
_cell.angle_alpha   90.00
_cell.angle_beta   90.00
_cell.angle_gamma   90.00
#
_symmetry.space_group_name_H-M   'P 1'
#
loop_
_entity.id
_entity.type
_entity.pdbx_description
1 polymer ?
#
loop_
_entity_poly.entity_id
_entity_poly.type
_entity_poly.pdbx_seq_one_letter_code
_entity_poly.pdbx_strand_id
1 'polypeptide(L)'
;MMRFWVLLASLAVAARSQGGDGVVAYWNADRPCPAWRDNAWQKGGTGRVHFDPAEKRHGIASVRIEGIPDEETSISSVCAHISVREEGRYVLRFWSRRTGKAGTAICQSLAHRMVDERRSKPIGWLRLDGKDHLPIALGSDWRLHEIPLETLTGGTARLYFYFRVKGETTLWVDEFSLAKEGVEVELGGEQALSDADYAGTRFDDDALPSNLLRNGGFEDGLAHWQLMTPKITCAVDDSQAAAGTCSLRVHGLEFAAGGVFQRVRIDPRRRYRLSMRANGKAFTGYVFTKVLGFDRENHPRGWLGGEALYSAQNAPWTEKSVEFTPRPSTDNVVVYVRVEDTIGDVWVDDVRLRPLPQNGFNDQ
;
A
#
# COMPACT_ATOMS: atom_id res chain seq x y z
N MET A 1 -6.46 35.57 -1.87
CA MET A 1 -5.43 34.70 -2.50
C MET A 1 -4.89 33.75 -1.43
N MET A 2 -5.52 32.58 -1.29
CA MET A 2 -5.23 31.64 -0.19
C MET A 2 -4.24 30.59 -0.70
N ARG A 3 -2.98 30.67 -0.26
CA ARG A 3 -1.92 29.70 -0.58
C ARG A 3 -2.07 28.48 0.33
N PHE A 4 -2.53 27.36 -0.21
CA PHE A 4 -2.52 26.07 0.47
C PHE A 4 -1.10 25.49 0.44
N TRP A 5 -0.42 25.49 1.58
CA TRP A 5 0.80 24.73 1.79
C TRP A 5 0.43 23.25 1.99
N VAL A 6 0.72 22.40 1.00
CA VAL A 6 0.75 20.96 1.24
C VAL A 6 2.13 20.64 1.81
N LEU A 7 2.20 20.57 3.14
CA LEU A 7 3.34 19.98 3.83
C LEU A 7 3.40 18.49 3.45
N LEU A 8 4.53 18.07 2.87
CA LEU A 8 4.97 16.68 2.87
C LEU A 8 5.26 16.29 4.33
N ALA A 9 4.21 15.92 5.06
CA ALA A 9 4.36 15.32 6.36
C ALA A 9 4.82 13.87 6.16
N SER A 10 6.10 13.61 6.41
CA SER A 10 6.52 12.34 6.99
C SER A 10 5.81 12.23 8.34
N LEU A 11 4.56 11.77 8.31
CA LEU A 11 3.81 11.38 9.51
C LEU A 11 4.60 10.24 10.14
N ALA A 12 5.40 10.58 11.16
CA ALA A 12 5.63 9.68 12.26
C ALA A 12 4.24 9.37 12.81
N VAL A 13 3.66 8.26 12.35
CA VAL A 13 2.46 7.71 12.97
C VAL A 13 2.94 7.25 14.33
N ALA A 14 2.78 8.12 15.34
CA ALA A 14 2.54 7.63 16.67
C ALA A 14 1.25 6.82 16.54
N ALA A 15 1.39 5.50 16.51
CA ALA A 15 0.25 4.60 16.67
C ALA A 15 -0.40 4.99 18.01
N ARG A 16 -1.44 5.83 17.98
CA ARG A 16 -2.32 5.98 19.14
C ARG A 16 -3.09 4.67 19.21
N SER A 17 -2.54 3.78 20.03
CA SER A 17 -2.93 2.41 20.24
C SER A 17 -4.36 2.35 20.78
N GLN A 18 -5.13 1.37 20.32
CA GLN A 18 -6.18 0.74 21.12
C GLN A 18 -5.58 -0.10 22.27
N GLY A 19 -4.38 0.27 22.75
CA GLY A 19 -3.59 -0.52 23.68
C GLY A 19 -3.12 0.33 24.83
N GLY A 20 -3.21 -0.21 26.04
CA GLY A 20 -2.77 0.44 27.27
C GLY A 20 -1.25 0.68 27.32
N ASP A 21 -0.79 1.23 28.44
CA ASP A 21 0.63 1.48 28.69
C ASP A 21 1.45 0.19 28.49
N GLY A 22 2.42 0.25 27.58
CA GLY A 22 3.31 -0.88 27.28
C GLY A 22 3.05 -1.60 25.95
N VAL A 23 2.00 -1.22 25.20
CA VAL A 23 1.86 -1.57 23.78
C VAL A 23 2.78 -0.66 22.95
N VAL A 24 3.75 -1.23 22.24
CA VAL A 24 4.74 -0.47 21.46
C VAL A 24 4.38 -0.39 19.98
N ALA A 25 3.60 -1.34 19.48
CA ALA A 25 2.98 -1.26 18.17
C ALA A 25 1.64 -1.98 18.20
N TYR A 26 0.67 -1.41 17.51
CA TYR A 26 -0.60 -2.05 17.23
C TYR A 26 -1.03 -1.63 15.84
N TRP A 27 -1.46 -2.59 15.04
CA TRP A 27 -1.94 -2.37 13.70
C TRP A 27 -3.05 -3.37 13.36
N ASN A 28 -4.16 -2.84 12.87
CA ASN A 28 -5.22 -3.59 12.24
C ASN A 28 -5.54 -2.99 10.87
N ALA A 29 -6.29 -3.71 10.07
CA ALA A 29 -6.64 -3.25 8.72
C ALA A 29 -7.77 -2.19 8.71
N ASP A 30 -8.29 -1.82 9.88
CA ASP A 30 -9.34 -0.79 10.04
C ASP A 30 -8.84 0.61 9.75
N ARG A 31 -7.58 0.89 10.09
CA ARG A 31 -7.02 2.23 10.01
C ARG A 31 -5.95 2.33 8.92
N PRO A 32 -5.78 3.54 8.34
CA PRO A 32 -4.63 3.83 7.49
C PRO A 32 -3.35 3.49 8.23
N CYS A 33 -2.60 2.53 7.70
CA CYS A 33 -1.25 2.29 8.17
C CYS A 33 -0.29 2.52 7.02
N PRO A 34 0.26 3.74 6.87
CA PRO A 34 1.27 4.04 5.83
C PRO A 34 2.58 3.25 6.03
N ALA A 35 2.63 2.43 7.07
CA ALA A 35 3.78 1.80 7.66
C ALA A 35 4.00 0.36 7.20
N TRP A 36 2.95 -0.33 6.74
CA TRP A 36 3.04 -1.64 6.09
C TRP A 36 2.98 -1.49 4.58
N ARG A 37 3.95 -2.06 3.87
CA ARG A 37 4.05 -1.98 2.41
C ARG A 37 4.43 -3.29 1.78
N ASP A 38 3.93 -3.52 0.57
CA ASP A 38 4.46 -4.51 -0.35
C ASP A 38 5.97 -4.27 -0.55
N ASN A 39 6.82 -5.27 -0.33
CA ASN A 39 8.27 -5.14 -0.45
C ASN A 39 8.75 -4.85 -1.88
N ALA A 40 7.95 -5.18 -2.89
CA ALA A 40 8.23 -4.82 -4.28
C ALA A 40 7.81 -3.39 -4.62
N TRP A 41 7.37 -2.55 -3.66
CA TRP A 41 6.85 -1.20 -3.93
C TRP A 41 7.80 -0.34 -4.77
N GLN A 42 9.13 -0.43 -4.57
CA GLN A 42 10.14 0.28 -5.38
C GLN A 42 10.26 -0.23 -6.82
N LYS A 43 9.60 -1.34 -7.15
CA LYS A 43 9.45 -1.92 -8.48
C LYS A 43 7.99 -1.81 -8.98
N GLY A 44 7.15 -1.07 -8.26
CA GLY A 44 5.71 -0.92 -8.54
C GLY A 44 4.78 -1.77 -7.68
N GLY A 45 5.34 -2.52 -6.74
CA GLY A 45 4.58 -3.52 -6.00
C GLY A 45 4.23 -4.73 -6.88
N THR A 46 3.77 -5.78 -6.23
CA THR A 46 3.33 -7.03 -6.85
C THR A 46 1.89 -6.94 -7.35
N GLY A 47 1.10 -5.99 -6.83
CA GLY A 47 -0.35 -5.97 -7.04
C GLY A 47 -1.06 -7.17 -6.39
N ARG A 48 -0.41 -7.85 -5.43
CA ARG A 48 -0.89 -9.06 -4.73
C ARG A 48 -1.15 -8.83 -3.24
N VAL A 49 -1.03 -7.59 -2.79
CA VAL A 49 -1.22 -7.18 -1.40
C VAL A 49 -2.43 -6.26 -1.33
N HIS A 50 -3.44 -6.66 -0.57
CA HIS A 50 -4.74 -6.01 -0.56
C HIS A 50 -5.33 -5.88 0.85
N PHE A 51 -6.23 -4.92 1.02
CA PHE A 51 -7.21 -4.95 2.10
C PHE A 51 -8.38 -5.85 1.68
N ASP A 52 -8.75 -6.78 2.56
CA ASP A 52 -9.82 -7.75 2.33
C ASP A 52 -10.92 -7.59 3.37
N PRO A 53 -12.06 -6.95 3.03
CA PRO A 53 -13.19 -6.80 3.93
C PRO A 53 -14.06 -8.07 4.03
N ALA A 54 -13.93 -9.00 3.08
CA ALA A 54 -14.70 -10.23 3.06
C ALA A 54 -14.09 -11.25 4.03
N GLU A 55 -12.76 -11.43 3.94
CA GLU A 55 -12.04 -12.37 4.79
C GLU A 55 -11.22 -11.62 5.85
N LYS A 56 -11.78 -11.52 7.06
CA LYS A 56 -11.19 -10.81 8.20
C LYS A 56 -11.45 -11.55 9.49
N ARG A 57 -10.67 -11.25 10.53
CA ARG A 57 -10.86 -11.84 11.86
C ARG A 57 -11.58 -10.88 12.79
N HIS A 58 -11.24 -9.60 12.72
CA HIS A 58 -11.82 -8.53 13.53
C HIS A 58 -12.02 -7.27 12.68
N GLY A 59 -12.77 -6.31 13.21
CA GLY A 59 -12.92 -4.99 12.57
C GLY A 59 -13.55 -5.06 11.17
N ILE A 60 -13.03 -4.26 10.25
CA ILE A 60 -13.62 -4.01 8.92
C ILE A 60 -12.88 -4.71 7.78
N ALA A 61 -11.62 -5.11 7.96
CA ALA A 61 -10.83 -5.82 6.96
C ALA A 61 -9.61 -6.51 7.58
N SER A 62 -8.99 -7.42 6.83
CA SER A 62 -7.62 -7.90 7.09
C SER A 62 -6.68 -7.51 5.94
N VAL A 63 -5.38 -7.77 6.07
CA VAL A 63 -4.45 -7.72 4.92
C VAL A 63 -4.32 -9.10 4.30
N ARG A 64 -4.58 -9.17 3.00
CA ARG A 64 -4.41 -10.34 2.15
C ARG A 64 -3.13 -10.23 1.34
N ILE A 65 -2.37 -11.32 1.32
CA ILE A 65 -1.15 -11.50 0.52
C ILE A 65 -1.35 -12.73 -0.34
N GLU A 66 -1.44 -12.53 -1.65
CA GLU A 66 -1.55 -13.61 -2.62
C GLU A 66 -0.17 -14.07 -3.07
N GLY A 67 0.10 -15.36 -2.94
CA GLY A 67 1.32 -15.98 -3.44
C GLY A 67 1.28 -16.20 -4.95
N ILE A 68 2.47 -16.33 -5.53
CA ILE A 68 2.71 -16.60 -6.94
C ILE A 68 3.51 -17.91 -7.02
N PRO A 69 3.22 -18.80 -7.99
CA PRO A 69 4.06 -19.97 -8.24
C PRO A 69 5.54 -19.58 -8.33
N ASP A 70 6.39 -20.28 -7.59
CA ASP A 70 7.86 -20.12 -7.58
C ASP A 70 8.44 -18.75 -7.13
N GLU A 71 7.60 -17.73 -6.93
CA GLU A 71 8.02 -16.40 -6.49
C GLU A 71 7.62 -16.11 -5.03
N GLU A 72 8.32 -15.16 -4.41
CA GLU A 72 7.99 -14.65 -3.07
C GLU A 72 7.28 -13.30 -3.18
N THR A 73 6.13 -13.19 -2.52
CA THR A 73 5.44 -11.93 -2.25
C THR A 73 5.54 -11.63 -0.75
N SER A 74 5.79 -10.38 -0.38
CA SER A 74 5.87 -10.03 1.04
C SER A 74 5.42 -8.62 1.33
N ILE A 75 4.93 -8.43 2.55
CA ILE A 75 4.73 -7.11 3.15
C ILE A 75 5.72 -6.91 4.28
N SER A 76 6.08 -5.66 4.54
CA SER A 76 6.93 -5.31 5.68
C SER A 76 6.47 -4.05 6.38
N SER A 77 6.81 -3.95 7.66
CA SER A 77 6.60 -2.74 8.46
C SER A 77 7.67 -1.66 8.21
N VAL A 78 8.41 -1.68 7.08
CA VAL A 78 9.62 -0.86 6.87
C VAL A 78 9.37 0.66 6.99
N CYS A 79 8.13 1.11 6.84
CA CYS A 79 7.76 2.51 7.04
C CYS A 79 7.22 2.84 8.46
N ALA A 80 7.01 1.87 9.34
CA ALA A 80 6.96 2.02 10.81
C ALA A 80 8.09 1.21 11.44
N HIS A 81 9.22 1.86 11.68
CA HIS A 81 10.16 1.29 12.62
C HIS A 81 9.48 1.18 13.99
N ILE A 82 9.44 -0.02 14.55
CA ILE A 82 8.87 -0.22 15.87
C ILE A 82 9.98 0.00 16.87
N SER A 83 9.93 1.15 17.53
CA SER A 83 10.91 1.51 18.55
C SER A 83 10.71 0.65 19.80
N VAL A 84 11.78 0.01 20.23
CA VAL A 84 11.82 -0.84 21.42
C VAL A 84 12.94 -0.37 22.34
N ARG A 85 12.82 -0.68 23.63
CA ARG A 85 13.90 -0.43 24.59
C ARG A 85 14.82 -1.64 24.63
N GLU A 86 16.11 -1.38 24.74
CA GLU A 86 17.11 -2.41 25.02
C GLU A 86 16.71 -3.13 26.34
N GLU A 87 16.90 -4.45 26.40
CA GLU A 87 16.57 -5.31 27.55
C GLU A 87 15.06 -5.49 27.84
N GLY A 88 14.17 -4.95 27.01
CA GLY A 88 12.74 -5.22 27.14
C GLY A 88 12.37 -6.64 26.69
N ARG A 89 11.48 -7.30 27.45
CA ARG A 89 10.79 -8.52 27.01
C ARG A 89 9.47 -8.15 26.35
N TYR A 90 9.25 -8.69 25.15
CA TYR A 90 8.11 -8.34 24.32
C TYR A 90 7.40 -9.59 23.82
N VAL A 91 6.11 -9.47 23.55
CA VAL A 91 5.27 -10.51 22.96
C VAL A 91 4.69 -9.96 21.66
N LEU A 92 4.98 -10.67 20.56
CA LEU A 92 4.36 -10.46 19.26
C LEU A 92 3.03 -11.20 19.22
N ARG A 93 1.96 -10.52 18.80
CA ARG A 93 0.68 -11.15 18.53
C ARG A 93 0.16 -10.78 17.16
N PHE A 94 -0.48 -11.73 16.48
CA PHE A 94 -1.27 -11.46 15.29
C PHE A 94 -2.19 -12.64 15.00
N TRP A 95 -3.31 -12.38 14.37
CA TRP A 95 -4.15 -13.41 13.78
C TRP A 95 -3.69 -13.69 12.36
N SER A 96 -3.71 -14.95 11.95
CA SER A 96 -3.54 -15.30 10.54
C SER A 96 -4.43 -16.43 10.12
N ARG A 97 -4.76 -16.44 8.84
CA ARG A 97 -5.43 -17.53 8.14
C ARG A 97 -4.67 -17.79 6.86
N ARG A 98 -4.49 -19.06 6.48
CA ARG A 98 -3.70 -19.41 5.32
C ARG A 98 -4.34 -20.54 4.52
N THR A 99 -4.66 -20.25 3.26
CA THR A 99 -5.25 -21.23 2.34
C THR A 99 -4.38 -21.43 1.11
N GLY A 100 -4.75 -22.39 0.25
CA GLY A 100 -4.04 -22.71 -0.99
C GLY A 100 -3.60 -24.16 -1.06
N LYS A 101 -2.99 -24.53 -2.19
CA LYS A 101 -2.67 -25.92 -2.52
C LYS A 101 -1.21 -26.28 -2.24
N ALA A 102 -0.29 -25.34 -2.49
CA ALA A 102 1.13 -25.57 -2.36
C ALA A 102 1.85 -24.23 -2.06
N GLY A 103 2.80 -24.23 -1.14
CA GLY A 103 3.59 -23.03 -0.84
C GLY A 103 4.02 -22.93 0.61
N THR A 104 4.61 -21.81 0.98
CA THR A 104 4.98 -21.46 2.36
C THR A 104 4.48 -20.06 2.70
N ALA A 105 4.17 -19.85 3.97
CA ALA A 105 4.00 -18.50 4.50
C ALA A 105 4.73 -18.41 5.84
N ILE A 106 5.42 -17.29 6.07
CA ILE A 106 6.22 -17.09 7.26
C ILE A 106 6.05 -15.67 7.81
N CYS A 107 6.24 -15.52 9.12
CA CYS A 107 6.52 -14.25 9.77
C CYS A 107 8.02 -14.19 10.12
N GLN A 108 8.66 -13.03 9.94
CA GLN A 108 10.05 -12.78 10.32
C GLN A 108 10.20 -11.41 10.94
N SER A 109 11.22 -11.24 11.78
CA SER A 109 11.57 -9.95 12.37
C SER A 109 13.05 -9.65 12.21
N LEU A 110 13.38 -8.47 11.68
CA LEU A 110 14.75 -7.98 11.56
C LEU A 110 15.02 -6.92 12.64
N ALA A 111 16.03 -7.16 13.47
CA ALA A 111 16.47 -6.21 14.48
C ALA A 111 17.49 -5.22 13.91
N HIS A 112 17.35 -3.95 14.31
CA HIS A 112 18.25 -2.87 13.95
C HIS A 112 18.77 -2.16 15.19
N ARG A 113 20.06 -1.78 15.13
CA ARG A 113 20.70 -0.86 16.08
C ARG A 113 20.70 0.55 15.50
N MET A 114 20.49 1.57 16.34
CA MET A 114 20.69 2.96 15.93
C MET A 114 22.19 3.26 15.75
N VAL A 115 22.54 3.89 14.65
CA VAL A 115 23.87 4.47 14.44
C VAL A 115 23.89 5.93 14.88
N ASP A 116 22.81 6.66 14.60
CA ASP A 116 22.51 8.01 15.06
C ASP A 116 20.98 8.21 15.07
N GLU A 117 20.47 9.41 15.31
CA GLU A 117 19.02 9.66 15.40
C GLU A 117 18.22 9.30 14.12
N ARG A 118 18.87 9.29 12.95
CA ARG A 118 18.20 9.09 11.65
C ARG A 118 18.56 7.77 10.99
N ARG A 119 19.72 7.20 11.27
CA ARG A 119 20.24 6.00 10.63
C ARG A 119 20.25 4.81 11.59
N SER A 120 19.85 3.66 11.06
CA SER A 120 19.93 2.38 11.77
C SER A 120 20.61 1.35 10.87
N LYS A 121 21.24 0.34 11.47
CA LYS A 121 21.87 -0.78 10.76
C LYS A 121 21.26 -2.10 11.21
N PRO A 122 21.03 -3.05 10.29
CA PRO A 122 20.57 -4.39 10.66
C PRO A 122 21.65 -5.07 11.49
N ILE A 123 21.21 -5.75 12.55
CA ILE A 123 22.09 -6.53 13.43
C ILE A 123 21.76 -8.03 13.42
N GLY A 124 20.64 -8.43 12.80
CA GLY A 124 20.30 -9.83 12.55
C GLY A 124 18.80 -10.10 12.66
N TRP A 125 18.40 -11.28 12.19
CA TRP A 125 17.04 -11.80 12.36
C TRP A 125 16.81 -12.19 13.82
N LEU A 126 15.70 -11.75 14.40
CA LEU A 126 15.26 -12.23 15.70
C LEU A 126 14.69 -13.63 15.56
N ARG A 127 14.90 -14.46 16.58
CA ARG A 127 14.21 -15.74 16.64
C ARG A 127 12.78 -15.55 17.14
N LEU A 128 11.86 -16.19 16.44
CA LEU A 128 10.45 -16.34 16.72
C LEU A 128 10.24 -17.84 16.99
N ASP A 129 9.88 -18.21 18.22
CA ASP A 129 9.74 -19.61 18.65
C ASP A 129 10.98 -20.48 18.34
N GLY A 130 12.16 -19.95 18.70
CA GLY A 130 13.45 -20.64 18.56
C GLY A 130 14.04 -20.69 17.13
N LYS A 131 13.36 -20.14 16.12
CA LYS A 131 13.82 -20.08 14.72
C LYS A 131 13.87 -18.65 14.22
N ASP A 132 14.67 -18.33 13.21
CA ASP A 132 14.73 -16.99 12.59
C ASP A 132 13.45 -16.58 11.81
N HIS A 133 12.45 -17.44 11.81
CA HIS A 133 11.13 -17.23 11.23
C HIS A 133 10.08 -18.09 11.95
N LEU A 134 8.85 -17.63 11.95
CA LEU A 134 7.69 -18.43 12.33
C LEU A 134 7.00 -18.96 11.07
N PRO A 135 6.94 -20.28 10.85
CA PRO A 135 6.11 -20.85 9.79
C PRO A 135 4.62 -20.72 10.14
N ILE A 136 3.83 -20.21 9.19
CA ILE A 136 2.38 -20.12 9.31
C ILE A 136 1.77 -21.35 8.64
N ALA A 137 1.16 -22.21 9.44
CA ALA A 137 0.57 -23.46 8.98
C ALA A 137 -0.60 -23.22 8.02
N LEU A 138 -0.77 -24.13 7.05
CA LEU A 138 -1.95 -24.17 6.20
C LEU A 138 -3.19 -24.54 7.04
N GLY A 139 -4.30 -23.83 6.85
CA GLY A 139 -5.55 -24.08 7.57
C GLY A 139 -6.65 -23.10 7.16
N SER A 140 -7.88 -23.61 7.10
CA SER A 140 -9.07 -22.81 6.80
C SER A 140 -9.43 -21.82 7.91
N ASP A 141 -8.98 -22.05 9.13
CA ASP A 141 -9.40 -21.27 10.29
C ASP A 141 -8.36 -20.22 10.67
N TRP A 142 -8.84 -19.13 11.26
CA TRP A 142 -7.98 -18.12 11.87
C TRP A 142 -7.27 -18.67 13.11
N ARG A 143 -5.97 -18.41 13.22
CA ARG A 143 -5.14 -18.78 14.36
C ARG A 143 -4.46 -17.56 14.95
N LEU A 144 -4.56 -17.43 16.26
CA LEU A 144 -3.79 -16.46 17.02
C LEU A 144 -2.37 -17.01 17.20
N HIS A 145 -1.40 -16.20 16.84
CA HIS A 145 0.00 -16.42 17.18
C HIS A 145 0.34 -15.51 18.34
N GLU A 146 0.87 -16.07 19.42
CA GLU A 146 1.39 -15.32 20.56
C GLU A 146 2.82 -15.80 20.83
N ILE A 147 3.79 -14.93 20.55
CA ILE A 147 5.19 -15.31 20.44
C ILE A 147 6.02 -14.39 21.32
N PRO A 148 6.51 -14.87 22.47
CA PRO A 148 7.53 -14.18 23.23
C PRO A 148 8.76 -14.00 22.34
N LEU A 149 9.21 -12.76 22.17
CA LEU A 149 10.47 -12.48 21.51
C LEU A 149 11.61 -12.85 22.46
N GLU A 150 12.73 -13.31 21.89
CA GLU A 150 13.97 -13.41 22.65
C GLU A 150 14.33 -12.04 23.25
N THR A 151 14.96 -12.04 24.43
CA THR A 151 15.40 -10.80 25.08
C THR A 151 16.25 -10.00 24.11
N LEU A 152 15.83 -8.76 23.87
CA LEU A 152 16.51 -7.88 22.94
C LEU A 152 17.86 -7.45 23.55
N THR A 153 18.95 -7.94 22.97
CA THR A 153 20.33 -7.63 23.39
C THR A 153 21.04 -6.77 22.35
N GLY A 154 22.18 -6.18 22.72
CA GLY A 154 23.13 -5.60 21.76
C GLY A 154 22.66 -4.32 21.06
N GLY A 155 22.05 -3.38 21.78
CA GLY A 155 21.66 -2.07 21.25
C GLY A 155 20.46 -2.11 20.29
N THR A 156 19.63 -3.16 20.37
CA THR A 156 18.42 -3.25 19.56
C THR A 156 17.48 -2.10 19.90
N ALA A 157 17.15 -1.30 18.90
CA ALA A 157 16.33 -0.11 19.08
C ALA A 157 15.11 -0.08 18.16
N ARG A 158 15.17 -0.82 17.04
CA ARG A 158 14.10 -0.87 16.03
C ARG A 158 13.87 -2.29 15.56
N LEU A 159 12.61 -2.66 15.41
CA LEU A 159 12.18 -3.91 14.80
C LEU A 159 11.42 -3.66 13.51
N TYR A 160 11.62 -4.57 12.55
CA TYR A 160 10.90 -4.63 11.29
C TYR A 160 10.31 -6.01 11.11
N PHE A 161 8.99 -6.08 10.93
CA PHE A 161 8.30 -7.35 10.73
C PHE A 161 7.97 -7.54 9.25
N TYR A 162 8.02 -8.81 8.84
CA TYR A 162 7.78 -9.25 7.49
C TYR A 162 6.78 -10.40 7.51
N PHE A 163 5.76 -10.32 6.68
CA PHE A 163 4.95 -11.49 6.31
C PHE A 163 5.26 -11.83 4.86
N ARG A 164 5.68 -13.08 4.64
CA ARG A 164 6.14 -13.54 3.32
C ARG A 164 5.35 -14.76 2.91
N VAL A 165 5.07 -14.84 1.62
CA VAL A 165 4.33 -15.91 0.99
C VAL A 165 5.10 -16.35 -0.25
N LYS A 166 5.32 -17.65 -0.42
CA LYS A 166 5.93 -18.24 -1.62
C LYS A 166 5.07 -19.39 -2.15
N GLY A 167 4.88 -19.44 -3.47
CA GLY A 167 4.05 -20.46 -4.12
C GLY A 167 2.55 -20.14 -4.10
N GLU A 168 1.73 -21.08 -4.55
CA GLU A 168 0.26 -20.99 -4.66
C GLU A 168 -0.47 -21.09 -3.30
N THR A 169 -0.23 -20.11 -2.45
CA THR A 169 -0.89 -19.96 -1.14
C THR A 169 -1.30 -18.52 -0.91
N THR A 170 -2.38 -18.29 -0.17
CA THR A 170 -2.82 -16.96 0.25
C THR A 170 -2.74 -16.87 1.76
N LEU A 171 -2.21 -15.75 2.26
CA LEU A 171 -2.12 -15.44 3.68
C LEU A 171 -2.98 -14.22 3.98
N TRP A 172 -3.84 -14.32 4.98
CA TRP A 172 -4.46 -13.18 5.63
C TRP A 172 -3.82 -12.95 6.98
N VAL A 173 -3.58 -11.69 7.32
CA VAL A 173 -3.04 -11.24 8.61
C VAL A 173 -3.92 -10.14 9.16
N ASP A 174 -4.22 -10.21 10.45
CA ASP A 174 -5.06 -9.25 11.13
C ASP A 174 -4.55 -9.01 12.57
N GLU A 175 -4.94 -7.87 13.16
CA GLU A 175 -4.71 -7.55 14.59
C GLU A 175 -3.26 -7.77 15.06
N PHE A 176 -2.30 -7.20 14.32
CA PHE A 176 -0.90 -7.21 14.72
C PHE A 176 -0.67 -6.37 15.97
N SER A 177 0.05 -6.90 16.94
CA SER A 177 0.55 -6.13 18.07
C SER A 177 1.93 -6.58 18.53
N LEU A 178 2.67 -5.62 19.07
CA LEU A 178 3.86 -5.86 19.87
C LEU A 178 3.68 -5.11 21.18
N ALA A 179 3.74 -5.84 22.28
CA ALA A 179 3.61 -5.27 23.62
C ALA A 179 4.67 -5.85 24.55
N LYS A 180 4.95 -5.16 25.65
CA LYS A 180 5.78 -5.74 26.71
C LYS A 180 5.12 -7.01 27.25
N GLU A 181 5.94 -7.96 27.68
CA GLU A 181 5.44 -9.17 28.34
C GLU A 181 4.56 -8.82 29.55
N GLY A 182 3.44 -9.53 29.72
CA GLY A 182 2.45 -9.27 30.76
C GLY A 182 1.47 -8.13 30.46
N VAL A 183 1.64 -7.38 29.36
CA VAL A 183 0.66 -6.38 28.92
C VAL A 183 -0.44 -7.06 28.11
N GLU A 184 -1.68 -6.91 28.57
CA GLU A 184 -2.87 -7.33 27.84
C GLU A 184 -3.11 -6.41 26.64
N VAL A 185 -3.52 -7.00 25.53
CA VAL A 185 -3.89 -6.31 24.31
C VAL A 185 -5.27 -6.80 23.91
N GLU A 186 -6.23 -5.89 23.81
CA GLU A 186 -7.54 -6.22 23.26
C GLU A 186 -7.39 -6.46 21.76
N LEU A 187 -7.44 -7.72 21.35
CA LEU A 187 -7.41 -8.14 19.94
C LEU A 187 -8.82 -8.17 19.36
N GLY A 188 -9.51 -7.02 19.41
CA GLY A 188 -10.74 -6.71 18.66
C GLY A 188 -11.97 -7.63 18.81
N GLY A 189 -13.08 -7.20 18.18
CA GLY A 189 -14.32 -7.96 17.97
C GLY A 189 -14.72 -7.89 16.49
N GLU A 190 -15.50 -8.85 16.00
CA GLU A 190 -16.00 -8.79 14.61
C GLU A 190 -17.00 -7.65 14.45
N GLN A 191 -16.81 -6.81 13.44
CA GLN A 191 -17.79 -5.82 13.03
C GLN A 191 -18.28 -6.14 11.62
N ALA A 192 -19.52 -6.58 11.52
CA ALA A 192 -20.17 -6.71 10.22
C ALA A 192 -20.30 -5.31 9.59
N LEU A 193 -19.86 -5.17 8.35
CA LEU A 193 -20.09 -3.95 7.57
C LEU A 193 -21.48 -4.01 6.95
N SER A 194 -22.25 -2.96 7.17
CA SER A 194 -23.49 -2.66 6.49
C SER A 194 -23.27 -1.63 5.39
N ASP A 195 -24.27 -1.41 4.54
CA ASP A 195 -24.20 -0.35 3.52
C ASP A 195 -23.99 1.06 4.13
N ALA A 196 -24.40 1.28 5.37
CA ALA A 196 -24.22 2.55 6.08
C ALA A 196 -22.76 2.83 6.47
N ASP A 197 -21.93 1.80 6.59
CA ASP A 197 -20.52 1.90 6.99
C ASP A 197 -19.61 2.36 5.84
N TYR A 198 -20.12 2.32 4.60
CA TYR A 198 -19.37 2.73 3.42
C TYR A 198 -19.61 4.21 3.10
N ALA A 199 -18.51 4.94 2.95
CA ALA A 199 -18.53 6.37 2.75
C ALA A 199 -18.95 6.79 1.32
N GLY A 200 -18.41 6.11 0.31
CA GLY A 200 -18.56 6.49 -1.09
C GLY A 200 -19.89 6.11 -1.74
N THR A 201 -20.03 6.51 -3.00
CA THR A 201 -21.23 6.31 -3.80
C THR A 201 -21.29 4.88 -4.31
N ARG A 202 -22.40 4.18 -4.07
CA ARG A 202 -22.63 2.86 -4.66
C ARG A 202 -22.78 2.98 -6.17
N PHE A 203 -22.02 2.19 -6.91
CA PHE A 203 -22.16 2.11 -8.37
C PHE A 203 -23.10 0.99 -8.78
N ASP A 204 -23.82 1.22 -9.87
CA ASP A 204 -24.62 0.22 -10.56
C ASP A 204 -23.70 -0.79 -11.25
N ASP A 205 -23.88 -2.07 -10.94
CA ASP A 205 -23.09 -3.19 -11.49
C ASP A 205 -23.28 -3.34 -13.00
N ASP A 206 -24.48 -3.06 -13.50
CA ASP A 206 -24.83 -3.22 -14.91
C ASP A 206 -24.38 -2.02 -15.76
N ALA A 207 -23.92 -0.94 -15.12
CA ALA A 207 -23.56 0.32 -15.76
C ALA A 207 -22.22 0.89 -15.25
N LEU A 208 -21.23 0.02 -15.05
CA LEU A 208 -19.90 0.44 -14.61
C LEU A 208 -19.18 1.30 -15.66
N PRO A 209 -18.61 2.46 -15.27
CA PRO A 209 -17.87 3.31 -16.20
C PRO A 209 -16.57 2.65 -16.68
N SER A 210 -16.28 2.79 -17.97
CA SER A 210 -15.05 2.25 -18.60
C SER A 210 -13.76 2.97 -18.17
N ASN A 211 -13.90 4.18 -17.63
CA ASN A 211 -12.86 4.94 -16.94
C ASN A 211 -13.51 5.98 -16.03
N LEU A 212 -13.12 6.02 -14.75
CA LEU A 212 -13.55 7.08 -13.82
C LEU A 212 -12.79 8.39 -14.02
N LEU A 213 -11.59 8.32 -14.62
CA LEU A 213 -10.80 9.50 -14.89
C LEU A 213 -11.34 10.22 -16.12
N ARG A 214 -11.43 11.55 -16.02
CA ARG A 214 -11.73 12.41 -17.17
C ARG A 214 -10.45 12.78 -17.87
N ASN A 215 -10.49 12.75 -19.20
CA ASN A 215 -9.35 13.14 -20.05
C ASN A 215 -8.07 12.35 -19.73
N GLY A 216 -8.19 11.02 -19.54
CA GLY A 216 -7.05 10.14 -19.24
C GLY A 216 -6.05 9.97 -20.38
N GLY A 217 -6.44 10.33 -21.61
CA GLY A 217 -5.58 10.36 -22.79
C GLY A 217 -5.12 11.76 -23.21
N PHE A 218 -5.41 12.80 -22.41
CA PHE A 218 -4.94 14.18 -22.65
C PHE A 218 -5.36 14.84 -23.98
N GLU A 219 -6.36 14.29 -24.66
CA GLU A 219 -6.94 14.85 -25.90
C GLU A 219 -7.62 16.22 -25.69
N ASP A 220 -8.03 16.53 -24.46
CA ASP A 220 -8.57 17.85 -24.05
C ASP A 220 -7.54 18.66 -23.25
N GLY A 221 -6.27 18.58 -23.65
CA GLY A 221 -5.18 19.24 -22.96
C GLY A 221 -5.02 18.75 -21.52
N LEU A 222 -4.81 19.68 -20.58
CA LEU A 222 -4.78 19.40 -19.13
C LEU A 222 -6.15 19.58 -18.45
N ALA A 223 -7.25 19.66 -19.20
CA ALA A 223 -8.57 19.76 -18.61
C ALA A 223 -8.80 18.63 -17.59
N HIS A 224 -9.35 18.98 -16.43
CA HIS A 224 -9.62 18.10 -15.28
C HIS A 224 -8.40 17.58 -14.51
N TRP A 225 -7.17 17.90 -14.94
CA TRP A 225 -5.95 17.55 -14.24
C TRP A 225 -5.39 18.76 -13.49
N GLN A 226 -4.89 18.54 -12.28
CA GLN A 226 -4.21 19.56 -11.48
C GLN A 226 -2.72 19.30 -11.46
N LEU A 227 -1.90 20.35 -11.56
CA LEU A 227 -0.44 20.25 -11.59
C LEU A 227 0.15 20.10 -10.19
N MET A 228 1.19 19.26 -10.05
CA MET A 228 1.98 19.11 -8.84
C MET A 228 3.26 19.95 -8.89
N THR A 229 3.24 21.14 -8.28
CA THR A 229 4.42 22.02 -8.02
C THR A 229 5.21 22.49 -9.26
N PRO A 230 6.07 23.53 -9.16
CA PRO A 230 6.63 24.18 -10.34
C PRO A 230 7.98 23.63 -10.83
N LYS A 231 8.58 22.65 -10.14
CA LYS A 231 9.93 22.16 -10.48
C LYS A 231 9.96 21.13 -11.63
N ILE A 232 8.79 20.71 -12.09
CA ILE A 232 8.62 19.79 -13.21
C ILE A 232 7.63 20.40 -14.17
N THR A 233 7.96 20.39 -15.45
CA THR A 233 7.08 20.91 -16.49
C THR A 233 6.19 19.77 -16.98
N CYS A 234 4.89 19.98 -16.88
CA CYS A 234 3.88 19.09 -17.44
C CYS A 234 3.18 19.81 -18.59
N ALA A 235 3.20 19.24 -19.78
CA ALA A 235 2.56 19.80 -20.96
C ALA A 235 1.94 18.67 -21.78
N VAL A 236 0.90 19.00 -22.56
CA VAL A 236 0.40 18.07 -23.57
C VAL A 236 1.28 18.15 -24.80
N ASP A 237 1.56 17.00 -25.39
CA ASP A 237 2.44 16.83 -26.55
C ASP A 237 1.71 15.96 -27.59
N ASP A 238 1.70 16.40 -28.84
CA ASP A 238 1.04 15.76 -29.98
C ASP A 238 2.02 14.97 -30.89
N SER A 239 3.32 14.98 -30.55
CA SER A 239 4.35 14.24 -31.28
C SER A 239 4.50 12.77 -30.86
N GLN A 240 3.94 12.42 -29.71
CA GLN A 240 3.95 11.08 -29.13
C GLN A 240 2.60 10.82 -28.47
N ALA A 241 1.95 9.72 -28.81
CA ALA A 241 0.74 9.24 -28.14
C ALA A 241 0.73 7.71 -28.14
N ALA A 242 0.20 7.11 -27.08
CA ALA A 242 -0.06 5.67 -27.02
C ALA A 242 -1.43 5.33 -27.63
N ALA A 243 -2.38 6.25 -27.55
CA ALA A 243 -3.69 6.22 -28.19
C ALA A 243 -4.12 7.66 -28.51
N GLY A 244 -5.01 7.84 -29.50
CA GLY A 244 -5.46 9.18 -29.86
C GLY A 244 -4.36 10.02 -30.53
N THR A 245 -4.33 11.31 -30.23
CA THR A 245 -3.42 12.30 -30.85
C THR A 245 -2.49 12.98 -29.87
N CYS A 246 -2.77 12.90 -28.57
CA CYS A 246 -2.05 13.64 -27.54
C CYS A 246 -1.54 12.70 -26.44
N SER A 247 -0.53 13.15 -25.69
CA SER A 247 -0.17 12.56 -24.41
C SER A 247 0.35 13.62 -23.44
N LEU A 248 0.45 13.27 -22.16
CA LEU A 248 1.12 14.10 -21.17
C LEU A 248 2.63 13.90 -21.28
N ARG A 249 3.35 14.94 -21.66
CA ARG A 249 4.80 15.01 -21.47
C ARG A 249 5.12 15.59 -20.10
N VAL A 250 5.96 14.88 -19.36
CA VAL A 250 6.55 15.32 -18.10
C VAL A 250 8.06 15.48 -18.30
N HIS A 251 8.57 16.68 -18.03
CA HIS A 251 9.96 17.04 -18.19
C HIS A 251 10.60 17.44 -16.85
N GLY A 252 11.63 16.71 -16.45
CA GLY A 252 12.43 16.99 -15.26
C GLY A 252 13.80 17.55 -15.58
N LEU A 253 14.17 18.65 -14.91
CA LEU A 253 15.48 19.31 -15.07
C LEU A 253 16.48 18.95 -13.96
N GLU A 254 15.99 18.45 -12.83
CA GLU A 254 16.76 18.03 -11.65
C GLU A 254 16.00 16.90 -10.95
N PHE A 255 16.64 16.18 -10.03
CA PHE A 255 15.99 15.18 -9.17
C PHE A 255 14.84 15.81 -8.35
N ALA A 256 13.66 15.88 -8.96
CA ALA A 256 12.47 16.50 -8.43
C ALA A 256 11.29 15.53 -8.51
N ALA A 257 10.26 15.84 -7.71
CA ALA A 257 8.98 15.17 -7.76
C ALA A 257 7.89 16.11 -8.27
N GLY A 258 6.96 15.60 -9.06
CA GLY A 258 5.91 16.39 -9.70
C GLY A 258 5.05 15.53 -10.61
N GLY A 259 4.21 16.16 -11.42
CA GLY A 259 3.24 15.46 -12.27
C GLY A 259 1.85 16.08 -12.19
N VAL A 260 0.83 15.25 -12.37
CA VAL A 260 -0.57 15.68 -12.36
C VAL A 260 -1.42 14.80 -11.47
N PHE A 261 -2.55 15.33 -11.02
CA PHE A 261 -3.51 14.55 -10.25
C PHE A 261 -4.96 14.91 -10.56
N GLN A 262 -5.84 13.94 -10.33
CA GLN A 262 -7.29 14.12 -10.43
C GLN A 262 -7.97 13.45 -9.23
N ARG A 263 -8.94 14.15 -8.65
CA ARG A 263 -9.80 13.60 -7.60
C ARG A 263 -11.06 13.01 -8.23
N VAL A 264 -11.42 11.80 -7.84
CA VAL A 264 -12.60 11.08 -8.34
C VAL A 264 -13.35 10.40 -7.20
N ARG A 265 -14.68 10.40 -7.28
CA ARG A 265 -15.55 9.64 -6.38
C ARG A 265 -15.46 8.15 -6.71
N ILE A 266 -15.57 7.31 -5.69
CA ILE A 266 -15.49 5.85 -5.83
C ILE A 266 -16.58 5.16 -5.02
N ASP A 267 -16.80 3.89 -5.32
CA ASP A 267 -17.54 2.93 -4.51
C ASP A 267 -16.54 2.09 -3.69
N PRO A 268 -16.39 2.34 -2.38
CA PRO A 268 -15.43 1.61 -1.55
C PRO A 268 -15.74 0.13 -1.37
N ARG A 269 -16.87 -0.37 -1.89
CA ARG A 269 -17.22 -1.80 -1.91
C ARG A 269 -16.56 -2.57 -3.04
N ARG A 270 -15.85 -1.88 -3.93
CA ARG A 270 -15.33 -2.45 -5.19
C ARG A 270 -13.82 -2.44 -5.21
N ARG A 271 -13.26 -3.43 -5.89
CA ARG A 271 -11.87 -3.38 -6.33
C ARG A 271 -11.76 -2.49 -7.56
N TYR A 272 -10.58 -1.90 -7.71
CA TYR A 272 -10.26 -1.04 -8.84
C TYR A 272 -8.97 -1.49 -9.49
N ARG A 273 -8.87 -1.30 -10.80
CA ARG A 273 -7.62 -1.37 -11.55
C ARG A 273 -7.24 0.04 -12.01
N LEU A 274 -6.07 0.50 -11.60
CA LEU A 274 -5.43 1.70 -12.10
C LEU A 274 -4.34 1.30 -13.09
N SER A 275 -4.40 1.81 -14.31
CA SER A 275 -3.39 1.59 -15.33
C SER A 275 -2.96 2.88 -15.98
N MET A 276 -1.75 2.90 -16.53
CA MET A 276 -1.32 3.91 -17.49
C MET A 276 -0.45 3.26 -18.55
N ARG A 277 -0.14 4.01 -19.62
CA ARG A 277 0.94 3.72 -20.54
C ARG A 277 2.00 4.79 -20.42
N ALA A 278 3.26 4.40 -20.46
CA ALA A 278 4.36 5.35 -20.43
C ALA A 278 5.45 4.98 -21.45
N ASN A 279 6.13 6.00 -21.96
CA ASN A 279 7.27 5.90 -22.86
C ASN A 279 8.34 6.90 -22.37
N GLY A 280 9.50 6.40 -21.98
CA GLY A 280 10.63 7.22 -21.52
C GLY A 280 11.71 7.26 -22.58
N LYS A 281 11.95 8.43 -23.20
CA LYS A 281 13.04 8.62 -24.17
C LYS A 281 14.09 9.53 -23.51
N ALA A 282 15.30 9.02 -23.31
CA ALA A 282 16.34 9.70 -22.54
C ALA A 282 15.91 10.12 -21.11
N PHE A 283 15.06 9.29 -20.48
CA PHE A 283 14.58 9.47 -19.12
C PHE A 283 15.43 8.69 -18.11
N THR A 284 15.78 9.35 -17.01
CA THR A 284 16.35 8.74 -15.80
C THR A 284 15.45 9.11 -14.63
N GLY A 285 14.95 8.13 -13.88
CA GLY A 285 14.09 8.36 -12.72
C GLY A 285 12.94 7.35 -12.67
N TYR A 286 11.86 7.78 -12.02
CA TYR A 286 10.66 6.96 -11.84
C TYR A 286 9.43 7.71 -12.33
N VAL A 287 8.58 7.07 -13.12
CA VAL A 287 7.20 7.52 -13.34
C VAL A 287 6.26 6.44 -12.83
N PHE A 288 5.23 6.84 -12.09
CA PHE A 288 4.29 5.90 -11.52
C PHE A 288 2.92 6.52 -11.28
N THR A 289 1.94 5.66 -11.02
CA THR A 289 0.69 6.10 -10.44
C THR A 289 0.64 5.84 -8.94
N LYS A 290 -0.01 6.73 -8.18
CA LYS A 290 -0.40 6.48 -6.77
C LYS A 290 -1.85 6.85 -6.53
N VAL A 291 -2.46 6.19 -5.55
CA VAL A 291 -3.83 6.46 -5.13
C VAL A 291 -3.85 6.80 -3.65
N LEU A 292 -4.36 7.99 -3.31
CA LEU A 292 -4.59 8.40 -1.93
C LEU A 292 -6.09 8.43 -1.66
N GLY A 293 -6.57 7.66 -0.68
CA GLY A 293 -7.97 7.68 -0.26
C GLY A 293 -8.28 8.87 0.64
N PHE A 294 -9.51 9.37 0.56
CA PHE A 294 -10.06 10.42 1.41
C PHE A 294 -11.44 10.02 1.95
N ASP A 295 -11.78 10.41 3.17
CA ASP A 295 -13.14 10.28 3.70
C ASP A 295 -14.07 11.41 3.24
N ARG A 296 -15.33 11.40 3.69
CA ARG A 296 -16.36 12.38 3.29
C ARG A 296 -15.97 13.80 3.69
N GLU A 297 -15.23 13.95 4.79
CA GLU A 297 -14.72 15.21 5.31
C GLU A 297 -13.41 15.67 4.61
N ASN A 298 -12.94 14.92 3.60
CA ASN A 298 -11.67 15.15 2.89
C ASN A 298 -10.41 15.01 3.77
N HIS A 299 -10.46 14.20 4.84
CA HIS A 299 -9.24 13.79 5.52
C HIS A 299 -8.59 12.61 4.78
N PRO A 300 -7.25 12.62 4.61
CA PRO A 300 -6.54 11.53 3.95
C PRO A 300 -6.62 10.23 4.78
N ARG A 301 -6.98 9.13 4.13
CA ARG A 301 -7.08 7.77 4.69
C ARG A 301 -5.92 6.86 4.26
N GLY A 302 -4.81 7.47 3.87
CA GLY A 302 -3.59 6.78 3.46
C GLY A 302 -3.64 6.25 2.03
N TRP A 303 -2.46 5.82 1.57
CA TRP A 303 -2.26 5.29 0.22
C TRP A 303 -3.00 3.94 0.05
N LEU A 304 -3.59 3.74 -1.13
CA LEU A 304 -4.36 2.55 -1.48
C LEU A 304 -3.57 1.71 -2.49
N GLY A 305 -3.07 0.54 -2.06
CA GLY A 305 -2.39 -0.43 -2.93
C GLY A 305 -0.99 -0.01 -3.40
N GLY A 306 -0.42 -0.82 -4.30
CA GLY A 306 0.89 -0.61 -4.94
C GLY A 306 0.93 0.55 -5.95
N GLU A 307 2.01 0.68 -6.70
CA GLU A 307 2.26 1.82 -7.61
C GLU A 307 2.47 1.27 -9.03
N ALA A 308 1.77 1.73 -10.07
CA ALA A 308 2.13 1.27 -11.42
C ALA A 308 3.45 1.92 -11.85
N LEU A 309 4.60 1.36 -11.46
CA LEU A 309 5.92 1.96 -11.62
C LEU A 309 6.59 1.61 -12.95
N TYR A 310 7.25 2.62 -13.50
CA TYR A 310 8.12 2.54 -14.64
C TYR A 310 9.48 3.15 -14.32
N SER A 311 10.51 2.43 -14.72
CA SER A 311 11.87 2.93 -14.89
C SER A 311 12.22 2.68 -16.36
N ALA A 312 11.93 3.66 -17.22
CA ALA A 312 12.01 3.48 -18.67
C ALA A 312 13.13 4.35 -19.23
N GLN A 313 14.33 3.79 -19.39
CA GLN A 313 15.31 4.37 -20.29
C GLN A 313 15.09 3.76 -21.68
N ASN A 314 14.60 4.55 -22.64
CA ASN A 314 14.37 4.16 -24.04
C ASN A 314 13.44 2.95 -24.21
N ALA A 315 12.37 2.86 -23.40
CA ALA A 315 11.40 1.77 -23.50
C ALA A 315 10.20 2.16 -24.38
N PRO A 316 9.62 1.24 -25.18
CA PRO A 316 8.40 1.49 -25.93
C PRO A 316 7.21 1.74 -24.99
N TRP A 317 6.10 2.24 -25.53
CA TRP A 317 4.84 2.33 -24.83
C TRP A 317 4.46 0.99 -24.20
N THR A 318 4.46 0.93 -22.88
CA THR A 318 4.06 -0.27 -22.13
C THR A 318 2.98 0.07 -21.14
N GLU A 319 2.00 -0.82 -20.99
CA GLU A 319 0.98 -0.70 -19.96
C GLU A 319 1.46 -1.34 -18.66
N LYS A 320 1.25 -0.62 -17.55
CA LYS A 320 1.41 -1.13 -16.20
C LYS A 320 0.13 -0.82 -15.46
N SER A 321 -0.25 -1.76 -14.61
CA SER A 321 -1.45 -1.62 -13.80
C SER A 321 -1.22 -2.13 -12.40
N VAL A 322 -2.02 -1.59 -11.49
CA VAL A 322 -2.12 -2.05 -10.12
C VAL A 322 -3.60 -2.18 -9.76
N GLU A 323 -3.91 -3.21 -9.00
CA GLU A 323 -5.23 -3.37 -8.41
C GLU A 323 -5.23 -3.04 -6.93
N PHE A 324 -6.30 -2.42 -6.46
CA PHE A 324 -6.46 -2.08 -5.07
C PHE A 324 -7.92 -2.16 -4.62
N THR A 325 -8.11 -2.38 -3.32
CA THR A 325 -9.41 -2.29 -2.65
C THR A 325 -9.40 -1.05 -1.77
N PRO A 326 -10.30 -0.08 -1.97
CA PRO A 326 -10.47 1.03 -1.06
C PRO A 326 -10.94 0.56 0.32
N ARG A 327 -10.73 1.41 1.33
CA ARG A 327 -11.30 1.16 2.66
C ARG A 327 -12.79 1.49 2.64
N PRO A 328 -13.61 0.87 3.51
CA PRO A 328 -15.03 1.22 3.64
C PRO A 328 -15.25 2.72 3.84
N SER A 329 -14.41 3.37 4.64
CA SER A 329 -14.48 4.81 4.91
C SER A 329 -14.01 5.71 3.76
N THR A 330 -13.55 5.16 2.63
CA THR A 330 -13.06 5.97 1.50
C THR A 330 -14.24 6.45 0.65
N ASP A 331 -14.41 7.77 0.57
CA ASP A 331 -15.45 8.42 -0.23
C ASP A 331 -14.96 8.78 -1.65
N ASN A 332 -13.72 9.27 -1.72
CA ASN A 332 -13.07 9.66 -2.95
C ASN A 332 -11.59 9.32 -2.90
N VAL A 333 -10.97 9.27 -4.08
CA VAL A 333 -9.54 9.07 -4.22
C VAL A 333 -8.92 10.20 -5.02
N VAL A 334 -7.66 10.49 -4.73
CA VAL A 334 -6.81 11.28 -5.61
C VAL A 334 -5.87 10.33 -6.33
N VAL A 335 -5.98 10.30 -7.65
CA VAL A 335 -5.07 9.57 -8.54
C VAL A 335 -3.97 10.52 -8.97
N TYR A 336 -2.74 10.14 -8.68
CA TYR A 336 -1.55 10.85 -9.10
C TYR A 336 -0.92 10.13 -10.28
N VAL A 337 -0.57 10.87 -11.32
CA VAL A 337 0.47 10.51 -12.30
C VAL A 337 1.69 11.31 -11.89
N ARG A 338 2.70 10.63 -11.35
CA ARG A 338 3.80 11.29 -10.66
C ARG A 338 5.13 10.78 -11.17
N VAL A 339 6.07 11.70 -11.25
CA VAL A 339 7.48 11.40 -11.43
C VAL A 339 8.25 11.68 -10.14
N GLU A 340 9.32 10.93 -9.90
CA GLU A 340 10.29 11.15 -8.82
C GLU A 340 11.70 10.95 -9.36
N ASP A 341 12.66 11.66 -8.77
CA ASP A 341 14.08 11.57 -9.11
C ASP A 341 14.35 11.65 -10.63
N THR A 342 13.63 12.57 -11.29
CA THR A 342 13.50 12.55 -12.76
C THR A 342 14.36 13.59 -13.47
N ILE A 343 15.13 13.13 -14.45
CA ILE A 343 15.83 13.94 -15.45
C ILE A 343 15.43 13.46 -16.84
N GLY A 344 15.08 14.39 -17.73
CA GLY A 344 14.67 14.11 -19.11
C GLY A 344 13.16 14.06 -19.30
N ASP A 345 12.72 13.40 -20.37
CA ASP A 345 11.33 13.40 -20.82
C ASP A 345 10.67 12.02 -20.70
N VAL A 346 9.47 12.01 -20.13
CA VAL A 346 8.58 10.86 -20.15
C VAL A 346 7.20 11.27 -20.64
N TRP A 347 6.64 10.47 -21.54
CA TRP A 347 5.27 10.63 -22.01
C TRP A 347 4.39 9.62 -21.30
N VAL A 348 3.23 10.06 -20.83
CA VAL A 348 2.22 9.26 -20.16
C VAL A 348 0.90 9.42 -20.90
N ASP A 349 0.21 8.32 -21.13
CA ASP A 349 -1.04 8.30 -21.86
C ASP A 349 -1.94 7.15 -21.37
N ASP A 350 -3.20 7.16 -21.79
CA ASP A 350 -4.22 6.15 -21.53
C ASP A 350 -4.36 5.80 -20.04
N VAL A 351 -4.36 6.83 -19.19
CA VAL A 351 -4.51 6.67 -17.74
C VAL A 351 -5.94 6.31 -17.41
N ARG A 352 -6.13 5.13 -16.81
CA ARG A 352 -7.44 4.54 -16.57
C ARG A 352 -7.60 4.07 -15.14
N LEU A 353 -8.66 4.54 -14.48
CA LEU A 353 -9.15 3.97 -13.23
C LEU A 353 -10.47 3.26 -13.50
N ARG A 354 -10.46 1.94 -13.44
CA ARG A 354 -11.62 1.09 -13.75
C ARG A 354 -12.16 0.41 -12.49
N PRO A 355 -13.45 0.55 -12.16
CA PRO A 355 -14.08 -0.35 -11.21
C PRO A 355 -14.06 -1.76 -11.80
N LEU A 356 -13.72 -2.74 -10.97
CA LEU A 356 -13.85 -4.15 -11.33
C LEU A 356 -15.25 -4.64 -10.94
N PRO A 357 -15.83 -5.59 -11.70
CA PRO A 357 -17.06 -6.25 -11.30
C PRO A 357 -16.92 -6.84 -9.90
N GLN A 358 -18.01 -6.80 -9.12
CA GLN A 358 -18.10 -7.60 -7.90
C GLN A 358 -18.27 -9.07 -8.31
N ASN A 359 -17.19 -9.72 -8.77
CA ASN A 359 -17.26 -11.14 -9.06
C ASN A 359 -17.52 -11.90 -7.74
N GLY A 360 -18.70 -12.53 -7.67
CA GLY A 360 -19.24 -13.46 -6.68
C GLY A 360 -18.33 -13.84 -5.51
N PHE A 361 -18.46 -13.13 -4.39
CA PHE A 361 -18.05 -13.62 -3.07
C PHE A 361 -19.17 -14.43 -2.37
N ASN A 362 -20.30 -14.67 -3.06
CA ASN A 362 -21.54 -15.18 -2.45
C ASN A 362 -22.17 -16.40 -3.14
N ASP A 363 -21.42 -17.18 -3.91
CA ASP A 363 -21.91 -18.50 -4.37
C ASP A 363 -20.74 -19.48 -4.46
N GLN A 364 -20.31 -20.07 -3.33
CA GLN A 364 -19.89 -21.47 -3.15
C GLN A 364 -19.87 -21.85 -1.67
#